data_AF-A0A0J6WAY5-F1
#
_entry.id   AF-A0A0J6WAY5-F1
#
_cell.length_a   1.000
_cell.length_b   1.000
_cell.length_c   1.000
_cell.angle_alpha   90.00
_cell.angle_beta   90.00
_cell.angle_gamma   90.00
#
_symmetry.space_group_name_H-M   'P 1'
#
loop_
_entity.id
_entity.type
_entity.pdbx_description
1 polymer ?
#
loop_
_entity_poly.entity_id
_entity_poly.type
_entity_poly.pdbx_seq_one_letter_code
_entity_poly.pdbx_strand_id
1 'polypeptide(L)'
;MTAPRQPLSFGAPAVGPIPTGAPRFPGTRIAGPGPARQQQRLEPQFAALQEALQAGRVDVDGDTTEADPELVVVFDLAAPVAEFARAAARVPGLEFLLEVDGDEFAADDDFHPVRDGEPTDDAVTDSLYVVMSNSQAVVDLLALFARWQENRQAAMPFGLAPLRDVFNLLREVRRWGPQDRVRETGLLERWREDVAVVGQSATMARVEIELWFRRDAARRAAAETAVRALITDAGGQVITQAAITGIGYHAMLADVPSR
;
A
#
# COMPACT_ATOMS: atom_id res chain seq x y z
N MET A 1 -20.09 -14.33 -38.92
CA MET A 1 -21.17 -13.88 -38.02
C MET A 1 -21.05 -14.70 -36.74
N THR A 2 -20.44 -14.13 -35.71
CA THR A 2 -20.19 -14.83 -34.43
C THR A 2 -21.47 -14.72 -33.60
N ALA A 3 -22.08 -15.86 -33.27
CA ALA A 3 -23.30 -15.90 -32.47
C ALA A 3 -23.08 -15.21 -31.11
N PRO A 4 -24.04 -14.41 -30.61
CA PRO A 4 -23.91 -13.77 -29.31
C PRO A 4 -23.87 -14.83 -28.20
N ARG A 5 -22.81 -14.81 -27.37
CA ARG A 5 -22.74 -15.64 -26.17
C ARG A 5 -23.83 -15.19 -25.20
N GLN A 6 -24.62 -16.15 -24.69
CA GLN A 6 -25.60 -15.85 -23.65
C GLN A 6 -24.89 -15.34 -22.38
N PRO A 7 -25.41 -14.30 -21.73
CA PRO A 7 -24.89 -13.84 -20.45
C PRO A 7 -25.02 -14.97 -19.41
N LEU A 8 -23.96 -15.16 -18.62
CA LEU A 8 -23.98 -16.05 -17.46
C LEU A 8 -24.99 -15.50 -16.45
N SER A 9 -26.14 -16.17 -16.30
CA SER A 9 -27.06 -15.87 -15.22
C SER A 9 -26.57 -16.57 -13.96
N PHE A 10 -26.04 -15.82 -13.01
CA PHE A 10 -25.93 -16.32 -11.64
C PHE A 10 -27.35 -16.48 -11.09
N GLY A 11 -27.61 -17.60 -10.42
CA GLY A 11 -28.88 -17.80 -9.71
C GLY A 11 -29.08 -16.75 -8.62
N ALA A 12 -30.29 -16.68 -8.05
CA ALA A 12 -30.54 -15.81 -6.91
C ALA A 12 -29.53 -16.12 -5.78
N PRO A 13 -28.90 -15.11 -5.18
CA PRO A 13 -27.92 -15.33 -4.11
C PRO A 13 -28.58 -16.11 -2.97
N ALA A 14 -27.97 -17.23 -2.60
CA ALA A 14 -28.39 -18.00 -1.44
C ALA A 14 -27.62 -17.51 -0.22
N VAL A 15 -28.34 -17.12 0.83
CA VAL A 15 -27.72 -16.80 2.13
C VAL A 15 -27.35 -18.13 2.79
N GLY A 16 -26.07 -18.50 2.70
CA GLY A 16 -25.51 -19.59 3.49
C GLY A 16 -25.18 -19.13 4.92
N PRO A 17 -25.16 -20.04 5.91
CA PRO A 17 -24.65 -19.69 7.23
C PRO A 17 -23.19 -19.27 7.11
N ILE A 18 -22.83 -18.15 7.75
CA ILE A 18 -21.42 -17.76 7.93
C ILE A 18 -20.75 -18.92 8.69
N PRO A 19 -19.64 -19.49 8.21
CA PRO A 19 -18.92 -20.53 8.95
C PRO A 19 -18.55 -20.05 10.35
N THR A 20 -19.26 -20.53 11.37
CA THR A 20 -18.95 -20.24 12.78
C THR A 20 -17.99 -21.30 13.28
N GLY A 21 -16.71 -21.08 13.05
CA GLY A 21 -15.62 -21.89 13.57
C GLY A 21 -14.31 -21.12 13.48
N ALA A 22 -13.40 -21.32 14.44
CA ALA A 22 -12.03 -20.85 14.28
C ALA A 22 -11.47 -21.42 12.96
N PRO A 23 -10.70 -20.65 12.17
CA PRO A 23 -10.13 -21.14 10.93
C PRO A 23 -9.45 -22.49 11.17
N ARG A 24 -9.75 -23.46 10.30
CA ARG A 24 -9.38 -24.88 10.47
C ARG A 24 -7.86 -25.11 10.45
N PHE A 25 -7.12 -24.07 10.09
CA PHE A 25 -5.68 -23.94 10.28
C PHE A 25 -5.48 -22.62 11.03
N PRO A 26 -4.99 -22.63 12.28
CA PRO A 26 -4.38 -21.42 12.82
C PRO A 26 -3.30 -21.05 11.81
N GLY A 27 -3.35 -19.84 11.25
CA GLY A 27 -2.29 -19.35 10.36
C GLY A 27 -0.93 -19.57 11.02
N THR A 28 0.09 -19.90 10.23
CA THR A 28 1.44 -20.08 10.78
C THR A 28 1.80 -18.82 11.56
N ARG A 29 2.16 -18.98 12.83
CA ARG A 29 2.48 -17.84 13.69
C ARG A 29 3.76 -17.19 13.17
N ILE A 30 3.70 -15.90 12.88
CA ILE A 30 4.90 -15.13 12.52
C ILE A 30 5.48 -14.49 13.79
N ALA A 31 6.77 -14.70 14.02
CA ALA A 31 7.53 -13.95 15.00
C ALA A 31 7.90 -12.58 14.42
N GLY A 32 7.87 -11.55 15.27
CA GLY A 32 8.37 -10.22 14.93
C GLY A 32 9.64 -9.91 15.72
N PRO A 33 10.35 -8.82 15.37
CA PRO A 33 11.71 -8.56 15.86
C PRO A 33 11.80 -8.14 17.34
N GLY A 34 10.65 -7.94 17.98
CA GLY A 34 10.54 -7.46 19.34
C GLY A 34 10.69 -5.93 19.46
N PRO A 35 10.30 -5.33 20.60
CA PRO A 35 10.06 -3.89 20.68
C PRO A 35 11.28 -3.00 20.39
N ALA A 36 12.45 -3.34 20.92
CA ALA A 36 13.66 -2.52 20.78
C ALA A 36 14.16 -2.47 19.32
N ARG A 37 14.21 -3.63 18.66
CA ARG A 37 14.56 -3.71 17.23
C ARG A 37 13.51 -3.05 16.36
N GLN A 38 12.24 -3.19 16.73
CA GLN A 38 11.14 -2.59 16.00
C GLN A 38 11.13 -1.06 16.08
N GLN A 39 11.52 -0.49 17.22
CA GLN A 39 11.77 0.94 17.35
C GLN A 39 12.82 1.42 16.35
N GLN A 40 14.00 0.77 16.33
CA GLN A 40 15.09 1.13 15.42
C GLN A 40 14.67 1.09 13.94
N ARG A 41 13.83 0.11 13.57
CA ARG A 41 13.34 -0.06 12.20
C ARG A 41 12.30 0.99 11.80
N LEU A 42 11.36 1.31 12.69
CA LEU A 42 10.18 2.12 12.36
C LEU A 42 10.34 3.61 12.66
N GLU A 43 11.17 3.99 13.63
CA GLU A 43 11.40 5.40 14.00
C GLU A 43 11.71 6.31 12.80
N PRO A 44 12.66 5.98 11.89
CA PRO A 44 12.92 6.83 10.72
C PRO A 44 11.74 6.91 9.74
N GLN A 45 10.94 5.85 9.63
CA GLN A 45 9.81 5.80 8.69
C GLN A 45 8.64 6.66 9.20
N PHE A 46 8.40 6.59 10.50
CA PHE A 46 7.44 7.42 11.20
C PHE A 46 7.82 8.91 11.16
N ALA A 47 9.12 9.23 11.32
CA ALA A 47 9.61 10.60 11.15
C ALA A 47 9.36 11.12 9.72
N ALA A 48 9.66 10.32 8.70
CA ALA A 48 9.40 10.67 7.31
C ALA A 48 7.90 10.88 7.03
N LEU A 49 7.02 10.08 7.64
CA LEU A 49 5.57 10.25 7.51
C LEU A 49 5.10 11.57 8.15
N GLN A 50 5.62 11.92 9.32
CA GLN A 50 5.32 13.21 9.96
C GLN A 50 5.79 14.40 9.11
N GLU A 51 7.01 14.34 8.58
CA GLU A 51 7.55 15.38 7.69
C GLU A 51 6.68 15.55 6.43
N ALA A 52 6.24 14.44 5.82
CA ALA A 52 5.38 14.47 4.64
C ALA A 52 4.01 15.13 4.90
N LEU A 53 3.43 14.92 6.08
CA LEU A 53 2.19 15.57 6.51
C LEU A 53 2.39 17.06 6.76
N GLN A 54 3.49 17.44 7.41
CA GLN A 54 3.84 18.84 7.65
C GLN A 54 4.09 19.60 6.35
N ALA A 55 4.82 19.00 5.40
CA ALA A 55 5.05 19.59 4.08
C ALA A 55 3.73 19.78 3.30
N GLY A 56 2.80 18.82 3.40
CA GLY A 56 1.48 18.94 2.78
C GLY A 56 0.67 20.14 3.31
N ARG A 57 0.83 20.51 4.58
CA ARG A 57 0.14 21.68 5.16
C ARG A 57 0.62 22.98 4.52
N VAL A 58 1.93 23.09 4.30
CA VAL A 58 2.56 24.26 3.66
C VAL A 58 2.08 24.41 2.21
N ASP A 59 1.83 23.31 1.49
CA ASP A 59 1.32 23.34 0.11
C ASP A 59 -0.18 23.70 0.00
N VAL A 60 -0.99 23.37 1.02
CA VAL A 60 -2.46 23.55 1.04
C VAL A 60 -2.88 24.96 1.45
N ASP A 61 -2.08 25.65 2.28
CA ASP A 61 -2.29 27.04 2.71
C ASP A 61 -2.31 28.08 1.56
N GLY A 62 -1.98 27.65 0.33
CA GLY A 62 -1.98 28.50 -0.85
C GLY A 62 -3.32 28.71 -1.57
N ASP A 63 -4.32 27.83 -1.44
CA ASP A 63 -5.57 27.96 -2.22
C ASP A 63 -6.79 27.12 -1.72
N THR A 64 -6.75 26.52 -0.53
CA THR A 64 -7.82 25.63 -0.04
C THR A 64 -8.12 25.81 1.44
N THR A 65 -9.40 25.88 1.81
CA THR A 65 -9.90 26.08 3.18
C THR A 65 -9.95 24.77 4.00
N GLU A 66 -9.12 23.80 3.67
CA GLU A 66 -9.08 22.49 4.35
C GLU A 66 -7.84 22.45 5.24
N ALA A 67 -8.06 22.46 6.56
CA ALA A 67 -7.04 22.81 7.55
C ALA A 67 -5.99 21.71 7.80
N ASP A 68 -6.13 20.51 7.22
CA ASP A 68 -5.16 19.44 7.35
C ASP A 68 -5.11 18.60 6.06
N PRO A 69 -3.93 18.39 5.43
CA PRO A 69 -3.82 17.48 4.31
C PRO A 69 -4.13 16.05 4.77
N GLU A 70 -5.14 15.43 4.15
CA GLU A 70 -5.36 14.00 4.27
C GLU A 70 -4.36 13.27 3.37
N LEU A 71 -3.64 12.29 3.94
CA LEU A 71 -2.73 11.43 3.20
C LEU A 71 -3.18 9.99 3.29
N VAL A 72 -2.98 9.25 2.21
CA VAL A 72 -3.08 7.80 2.25
C VAL A 72 -1.76 7.24 2.79
N VAL A 73 -1.85 6.35 3.77
CA VAL A 73 -0.74 5.68 4.45
C VAL A 73 -0.89 4.18 4.24
N VAL A 74 0.23 3.51 3.98
CA VAL A 74 0.32 2.07 3.83
C VAL A 74 1.03 1.49 5.04
N PHE A 75 0.43 0.44 5.61
CA PHE A 75 1.02 -0.44 6.60
C PHE A 75 1.32 -1.78 5.93
N ASP A 76 2.61 -2.08 5.75
CA ASP A 76 3.08 -3.37 5.25
C ASP A 76 3.35 -4.29 6.43
N LEU A 77 2.55 -5.35 6.58
CA LEU A 77 2.63 -6.29 7.69
C LEU A 77 3.16 -7.64 7.23
N ALA A 78 3.96 -8.30 8.07
CA ALA A 78 4.45 -9.66 7.85
C ALA A 78 3.38 -10.76 8.05
N ALA A 79 2.12 -10.40 8.23
CA ALA A 79 0.95 -11.27 8.22
C ALA A 79 -0.34 -10.42 8.31
N PRO A 80 -1.49 -10.96 7.86
CA PRO A 80 -2.76 -10.30 8.05
C PRO A 80 -3.09 -10.11 9.54
N VAL A 81 -3.64 -8.95 9.89
CA VAL A 81 -4.19 -8.66 11.22
C VAL A 81 -5.69 -8.46 11.07
N ALA A 82 -6.44 -9.55 11.27
CA ALA A 82 -7.89 -9.63 11.00
C ALA A 82 -8.76 -8.52 11.64
N GLU A 83 -8.29 -7.90 12.72
CA GLU A 83 -9.00 -6.86 13.46
C GLU A 83 -8.42 -5.45 13.25
N PHE A 84 -7.50 -5.28 12.29
CA PHE A 84 -6.86 -3.98 12.03
C PHE A 84 -7.86 -2.94 11.55
N ALA A 85 -8.72 -3.25 10.56
CA ALA A 85 -9.74 -2.32 10.07
C ALA A 85 -10.64 -1.80 11.20
N ARG A 86 -11.03 -2.69 12.14
CA ARG A 86 -11.85 -2.32 13.30
C ARG A 86 -11.09 -1.45 14.30
N ALA A 87 -9.81 -1.72 14.51
CA ALA A 87 -8.96 -0.92 15.39
C ALA A 87 -8.66 0.47 14.79
N ALA A 88 -8.35 0.53 13.49
CA ALA A 88 -8.10 1.76 12.75
C ALA A 88 -9.32 2.70 12.80
N ALA A 89 -10.54 2.18 12.59
CA ALA A 89 -11.78 2.94 12.67
C ALA A 89 -12.07 3.56 14.07
N ARG A 90 -11.31 3.18 15.10
CA ARG A 90 -11.41 3.75 16.46
C ARG A 90 -10.37 4.81 16.75
N VAL A 91 -9.40 5.03 15.86
CA VAL A 91 -8.43 6.11 15.95
C VAL A 91 -9.02 7.31 15.18
N PRO A 92 -9.35 8.43 15.86
CA PRO A 92 -9.88 9.61 15.17
C PRO A 92 -8.94 10.08 14.06
N GLY A 93 -9.47 10.25 12.86
CA GLY A 93 -8.69 10.68 11.69
C GLY A 93 -7.98 9.56 10.93
N LEU A 94 -8.14 8.29 11.33
CA LEU A 94 -7.84 7.13 10.48
C LEU A 94 -9.11 6.59 9.84
N GLU A 95 -9.05 6.37 8.54
CA GLU A 95 -10.11 5.71 7.78
C GLU A 95 -9.50 4.56 6.97
N PHE A 96 -9.98 3.35 7.24
CA PHE A 96 -9.56 2.16 6.51
C PHE A 96 -10.13 2.21 5.09
N LEU A 97 -9.26 2.07 4.08
CA LEU A 97 -9.67 2.06 2.69
C LEU A 97 -9.78 0.64 2.16
N LEU A 98 -8.69 -0.13 2.25
CA LEU A 98 -8.62 -1.49 1.73
C LEU A 98 -7.47 -2.31 2.32
N GLU A 99 -7.57 -3.63 2.17
CA GLU A 99 -6.53 -4.62 2.41
C GLU A 99 -6.15 -5.24 1.06
N VAL A 100 -4.86 -5.35 0.80
CA VAL A 100 -4.31 -6.05 -0.37
C VAL A 100 -3.49 -7.22 0.13
N ASP A 101 -3.77 -8.40 -0.41
CA ASP A 101 -2.87 -9.55 -0.28
C ASP A 101 -1.56 -9.17 -0.94
N GLY A 102 -0.46 -9.24 -0.21
CA GLY A 102 0.82 -8.90 -0.78
C GLY A 102 1.65 -10.14 -1.12
N ASP A 103 2.91 -9.89 -1.46
CA ASP A 103 3.82 -10.91 -1.97
C ASP A 103 4.35 -11.80 -0.82
N GLU A 104 4.85 -12.98 -1.18
CA GLU A 104 5.65 -13.79 -0.27
C GLU A 104 7.10 -13.30 -0.25
N PHE A 105 7.72 -13.27 0.93
CA PHE A 105 9.14 -12.99 1.10
C PHE A 105 9.82 -14.09 1.92
N ALA A 106 11.14 -14.24 1.74
CA ALA A 106 11.92 -15.19 2.51
C ALA A 106 11.95 -14.78 3.99
N ALA A 107 11.82 -15.76 4.89
CA ALA A 107 12.00 -15.52 6.32
C ALA A 107 13.36 -14.86 6.61
N ASP A 108 13.36 -13.95 7.56
CA ASP A 108 14.56 -13.23 8.01
C ASP A 108 14.65 -13.16 9.54
N ASP A 109 15.73 -12.54 10.04
CA ASP A 109 15.98 -12.40 11.49
C ASP A 109 14.87 -11.62 12.21
N ASP A 110 14.19 -10.71 11.51
CA ASP A 110 13.13 -9.87 12.07
C ASP A 110 11.76 -10.55 11.97
N PHE A 111 11.46 -11.23 10.85
CA PHE A 111 10.18 -11.88 10.55
C PHE A 111 10.36 -13.29 10.00
N HIS A 112 9.91 -14.27 10.78
CA HIS A 112 9.96 -15.67 10.39
C HIS A 112 8.77 -16.46 10.95
N PRO A 113 8.33 -17.51 10.26
CA PRO A 113 7.31 -18.39 10.80
C PRO A 113 7.87 -19.26 11.94
N VAL A 114 7.03 -19.50 12.95
CA VAL A 114 7.34 -20.35 14.11
C VAL A 114 6.39 -21.53 14.14
N ARG A 115 6.95 -22.74 14.21
CA ARG A 115 6.20 -24.00 14.35
C ARG A 115 6.75 -24.78 15.54
N ASP A 116 5.85 -25.25 16.39
CA ASP A 116 6.18 -25.99 17.61
C ASP A 116 7.21 -25.28 18.53
N GLY A 117 7.27 -23.95 18.45
CA GLY A 117 8.17 -23.11 19.24
C GLY A 117 9.51 -22.79 18.57
N GLU A 118 9.80 -23.39 17.42
CA GLU A 118 11.05 -23.22 16.69
C GLU A 118 10.86 -22.35 15.42
N PRO A 119 11.84 -21.49 15.08
CA PRO A 119 11.88 -20.79 13.80
C PRO A 119 11.91 -21.75 12.61
N THR A 120 11.32 -21.35 11.50
CA THR A 120 11.37 -22.07 10.22
C THR A 120 11.75 -21.12 9.08
N ASP A 121 12.31 -21.67 8.00
CA ASP A 121 12.72 -20.91 6.80
C ASP A 121 11.60 -20.75 5.76
N ASP A 122 10.37 -21.11 6.13
CA ASP A 122 9.20 -20.99 5.25
C ASP A 122 8.97 -19.53 4.87
N ALA A 123 8.44 -19.31 3.66
CA ALA A 123 8.10 -17.98 3.19
C ALA A 123 7.02 -17.33 4.07
N VAL A 124 7.13 -16.01 4.21
CA VAL A 124 6.20 -15.17 4.95
C VAL A 124 5.34 -14.41 3.94
N THR A 125 4.02 -14.49 4.07
CA THR A 125 3.08 -13.72 3.25
C THR A 125 2.91 -12.34 3.85
N ASP A 126 3.18 -11.28 3.08
CA ASP A 126 2.90 -9.92 3.53
C ASP A 126 1.45 -9.48 3.27
N SER A 127 1.03 -8.43 3.95
CA SER A 127 -0.33 -7.88 3.87
C SER A 127 -0.26 -6.37 3.95
N LEU A 128 -0.82 -5.72 2.94
CA LEU A 128 -0.80 -4.26 2.82
C LEU A 128 -2.15 -3.73 3.27
N TYR A 129 -2.12 -2.84 4.26
CA TYR A 129 -3.31 -2.13 4.70
C TYR A 129 -3.20 -0.65 4.36
N VAL A 130 -4.21 -0.17 3.66
CA VAL A 130 -4.26 1.18 3.13
C VAL A 130 -5.26 1.98 3.94
N VAL A 131 -4.77 3.04 4.56
CA VAL A 131 -5.54 3.84 5.51
C VAL A 131 -5.37 5.31 5.15
N MET A 132 -6.46 6.04 5.00
CA MET A 132 -6.42 7.50 4.97
C MET A 132 -6.16 8.01 6.38
N SER A 133 -5.21 8.93 6.51
CA SER A 133 -4.80 9.50 7.77
C SER A 133 -4.64 11.00 7.64
N ASN A 134 -5.20 11.73 8.58
CA ASN A 134 -4.80 13.11 8.83
C ASN A 134 -3.56 13.16 9.74
N SER A 135 -3.06 14.36 10.04
CA SER A 135 -1.85 14.51 10.84
C SER A 135 -2.02 14.10 12.31
N GLN A 136 -3.20 14.36 12.89
CA GLN A 136 -3.49 14.04 14.29
C GLN A 136 -3.49 12.52 14.50
N ALA A 137 -4.07 11.79 13.55
CA ALA A 137 -4.10 10.34 13.57
C ALA A 137 -2.71 9.70 13.56
N VAL A 138 -1.77 10.26 12.78
CA VAL A 138 -0.37 9.82 12.82
C VAL A 138 0.28 10.12 14.16
N VAL A 139 0.05 11.30 14.74
CA VAL A 139 0.54 11.63 16.09
C VAL A 139 0.00 10.64 17.13
N ASP A 140 -1.28 10.29 17.06
CA ASP A 140 -1.92 9.34 17.97
C ASP A 140 -1.35 7.92 17.81
N LEU A 141 -1.14 7.48 16.56
CA LEU A 141 -0.48 6.20 16.27
C LEU A 141 0.94 6.13 16.85
N LEU A 142 1.69 7.24 16.79
CA LEU A 142 3.03 7.32 17.35
C LEU A 142 3.03 7.25 18.87
N ALA A 143 2.07 7.91 19.51
CA ALA A 143 1.90 7.81 20.97
C ALA A 143 1.57 6.36 21.38
N LEU A 144 0.73 5.67 20.61
CA LEU A 144 0.41 4.26 20.83
C LEU A 144 1.61 3.34 20.59
N PHE A 145 2.41 3.64 19.56
CA PHE A 145 3.63 2.89 19.27
C PHE A 145 4.68 3.07 20.38
N ALA A 146 4.93 4.31 20.83
CA ALA A 146 5.83 4.60 21.94
C ALA A 146 5.40 3.88 23.23
N ARG A 147 4.10 3.88 23.53
CA ARG A 147 3.54 3.14 24.67
C ARG A 147 3.77 1.63 24.57
N TRP A 148 3.61 1.07 23.38
CA TRP A 148 3.88 -0.35 23.14
C TRP A 148 5.36 -0.71 23.30
N GLN A 149 6.27 0.21 22.93
CA GLN A 149 7.71 0.03 23.11
C GLN A 149 8.09 -0.07 24.59
N GLU A 150 7.56 0.82 25.42
CA GLU A 150 7.83 0.83 26.88
C GLU A 150 7.35 -0.46 27.55
N ASN A 151 6.17 -0.95 27.13
CA ASN A 151 5.64 -2.20 27.64
C ASN A 151 4.68 -2.83 26.63
N ARG A 152 5.09 -3.97 26.05
CA ARG A 152 4.30 -4.77 25.10
C ARG A 152 2.91 -5.15 25.63
N GLN A 153 2.77 -5.30 26.94
CA GLN A 153 1.53 -5.66 27.62
C GLN A 153 0.74 -4.45 28.13
N ALA A 154 1.26 -3.21 27.95
CA ALA A 154 0.59 -1.98 28.37
C ALA A 154 -0.84 -1.95 27.85
N ALA A 155 -1.80 -1.75 28.75
CA ALA A 155 -3.22 -1.76 28.42
C ALA A 155 -3.52 -0.80 27.27
N MET A 156 -3.99 -1.28 26.12
CA MET A 156 -4.39 -0.38 25.04
C MET A 156 -5.72 0.29 25.39
N PRO A 157 -6.01 1.49 24.86
CA PRO A 157 -7.36 2.04 24.91
C PRO A 157 -8.39 1.04 24.36
N PHE A 158 -9.63 1.18 24.80
CA PHE A 158 -10.69 0.23 24.45
C PHE A 158 -10.82 0.07 22.92
N GLY A 159 -10.73 -1.17 22.44
CA GLY A 159 -10.82 -1.51 21.02
C GLY A 159 -9.54 -1.32 20.20
N LEU A 160 -8.44 -0.85 20.81
CA LEU A 160 -7.13 -0.67 20.14
C LEU A 160 -6.11 -1.78 20.44
N ALA A 161 -6.52 -2.83 21.16
CA ALA A 161 -5.66 -3.99 21.42
C ALA A 161 -5.03 -4.63 20.16
N PRO A 162 -5.72 -4.73 19.01
CA PRO A 162 -5.14 -5.28 17.78
C PRO A 162 -3.92 -4.51 17.26
N LEU A 163 -3.77 -3.23 17.60
CA LEU A 163 -2.60 -2.43 17.18
C LEU A 163 -1.28 -2.98 17.75
N ARG A 164 -1.31 -3.78 18.82
CA ARG A 164 -0.11 -4.47 19.32
C ARG A 164 0.45 -5.45 18.30
N ASP A 165 -0.43 -6.17 17.61
CA ASP A 165 -0.03 -7.15 16.59
C ASP A 165 0.42 -6.43 15.33
N VAL A 166 -0.26 -5.33 14.96
CA VAL A 166 0.20 -4.42 13.90
C VAL A 166 1.62 -3.94 14.19
N PHE A 167 1.89 -3.33 15.35
CA PHE A 167 3.23 -2.85 15.69
C PHE A 167 4.28 -3.96 15.71
N ASN A 168 3.90 -5.15 16.15
CA ASN A 168 4.80 -6.31 16.17
C ASN A 168 5.13 -6.84 14.77
N LEU A 169 4.17 -6.78 13.83
CA LEU A 169 4.28 -7.34 12.48
C LEU A 169 4.61 -6.29 11.42
N LEU A 170 4.65 -5.00 11.77
CA LEU A 170 4.87 -3.90 10.84
C LEU A 170 6.28 -3.94 10.24
N ARG A 171 6.36 -4.25 8.96
CA ARG A 171 7.63 -4.22 8.21
C ARG A 171 7.95 -2.80 7.80
N GLU A 172 6.95 -2.11 7.26
CA GLU A 172 7.07 -0.76 6.73
C GLU A 172 5.81 0.06 6.99
N VAL A 173 5.96 1.34 7.32
CA VAL A 173 4.88 2.35 7.36
C VAL A 173 5.30 3.55 6.54
N ARG A 174 4.50 3.92 5.54
CA ARG A 174 4.87 5.00 4.62
C ARG A 174 3.66 5.63 3.97
N ARG A 175 3.87 6.80 3.40
CA ARG A 175 2.88 7.44 2.53
C ARG A 175 2.64 6.58 1.29
N TRP A 176 1.39 6.55 0.82
CA TRP A 176 1.02 6.01 -0.48
C TRP A 176 1.86 6.65 -1.58
N GLY A 177 2.58 5.81 -2.31
CA GLY A 177 3.55 6.21 -3.33
C GLY A 177 3.26 5.59 -4.69
N PRO A 178 4.11 5.90 -5.69
CA PRO A 178 4.01 5.33 -7.04
C PRO A 178 4.00 3.81 -7.06
N GLN A 179 4.77 3.15 -6.18
CA GLN A 179 4.85 1.69 -6.07
C GLN A 179 3.49 1.05 -5.76
N ASP A 180 2.67 1.71 -4.94
CA ASP A 180 1.38 1.16 -4.53
C ASP A 180 0.36 1.25 -5.66
N ARG A 181 0.42 2.33 -6.46
CA ARG A 181 -0.40 2.48 -7.68
C ARG A 181 -0.14 1.38 -8.69
N VAL A 182 1.08 0.88 -8.77
CA VAL A 182 1.42 -0.24 -9.67
C VAL A 182 0.92 -1.56 -9.08
N ARG A 183 1.11 -1.80 -7.78
CA ARG A 183 0.65 -3.03 -7.11
C ARG A 183 -0.87 -3.22 -7.17
N GLU A 184 -1.66 -2.16 -6.98
CA GLU A 184 -3.13 -2.27 -7.03
C GLU A 184 -3.70 -2.66 -8.40
N THR A 185 -2.98 -2.34 -9.47
CA THR A 185 -3.51 -2.51 -10.83
C THR A 185 -3.39 -3.96 -11.34
N GLY A 186 -2.66 -4.83 -10.63
CA GLY A 186 -2.26 -6.15 -11.14
C GLY A 186 -1.34 -6.06 -12.37
N LEU A 187 -0.86 -4.86 -12.69
CA LEU A 187 -0.07 -4.58 -13.89
C LEU A 187 1.31 -5.23 -13.77
N LEU A 188 1.85 -5.35 -12.55
CA LEU A 188 3.14 -6.00 -12.31
C LEU A 188 3.07 -7.50 -12.54
N GLU A 189 2.00 -8.15 -12.08
CA GLU A 189 1.74 -9.59 -12.24
C GLU A 189 1.50 -9.90 -13.70
N ARG A 190 0.61 -9.12 -14.34
CA ARG A 190 0.35 -9.23 -15.77
C ARG A 190 1.62 -9.00 -16.60
N TRP A 191 2.45 -8.04 -16.21
CA TRP A 191 3.74 -7.80 -16.87
C TRP A 191 4.68 -8.98 -16.71
N ARG A 192 4.81 -9.52 -15.50
CA ARG A 192 5.64 -10.72 -15.22
C ARG A 192 5.14 -11.90 -16.05
N GLU A 193 3.84 -12.10 -16.16
CA GLU A 193 3.21 -13.11 -17.02
C GLU A 193 3.50 -12.87 -18.51
N ASP A 194 3.30 -11.65 -18.99
CA ASP A 194 3.55 -11.27 -20.39
C ASP A 194 5.03 -11.48 -20.76
N VAL A 195 5.97 -11.10 -19.89
CA VAL A 195 7.41 -11.35 -20.06
C VAL A 195 7.72 -12.86 -20.04
N ALA A 196 7.08 -13.63 -19.15
CA ALA A 196 7.29 -15.08 -19.06
C ALA A 196 6.73 -15.85 -20.26
N VAL A 197 5.59 -15.43 -20.81
CA VAL A 197 4.89 -16.07 -21.94
C VAL A 197 5.51 -15.69 -23.28
N VAL A 198 5.86 -14.41 -23.48
CA VAL A 198 6.46 -13.94 -24.74
C VAL A 198 7.96 -14.31 -24.83
N GLY A 199 8.59 -14.64 -23.69
CA GLY A 199 10.01 -14.88 -23.61
C GLY A 199 10.84 -13.65 -24.00
N GLN A 200 12.13 -13.84 -24.29
CA GLN A 200 13.10 -12.77 -24.57
C GLN A 200 12.80 -11.90 -25.82
N SER A 201 11.70 -12.15 -26.54
CA SER A 201 11.40 -11.52 -27.84
C SER A 201 10.74 -10.15 -27.75
N ALA A 202 10.05 -9.80 -26.64
CA ALA A 202 9.57 -8.43 -26.42
C ALA A 202 10.59 -7.66 -25.57
N THR A 203 11.17 -6.61 -26.15
CA THR A 203 12.15 -5.72 -25.49
C THR A 203 11.54 -4.47 -24.87
N MET A 204 10.27 -4.19 -25.19
CA MET A 204 9.53 -3.01 -24.78
C MET A 204 8.10 -3.40 -24.42
N ALA A 205 7.55 -2.79 -23.39
CA ALA A 205 6.15 -2.91 -23.02
C ALA A 205 5.49 -1.54 -22.96
N ARG A 206 4.22 -1.52 -23.39
CA ARG A 206 3.44 -0.30 -23.53
C ARG A 206 2.66 -0.02 -22.26
N VAL A 207 2.85 1.17 -21.70
CA VAL A 207 2.20 1.62 -20.48
C VAL A 207 1.53 2.97 -20.69
N GLU A 208 0.39 3.14 -20.03
CA GLU A 208 -0.19 4.45 -19.80
C GLU A 208 0.22 4.92 -18.40
N ILE A 209 0.77 6.13 -18.33
CA ILE A 209 1.26 6.76 -17.12
C ILE A 209 0.37 7.98 -16.86
N GLU A 210 -0.55 7.86 -15.92
CA GLU A 210 -1.36 8.98 -15.46
C GLU A 210 -0.54 9.90 -14.55
N LEU A 211 -0.52 11.18 -14.88
CA LEU A 211 0.11 12.23 -14.12
C LEU A 211 -0.95 12.97 -13.31
N TRP A 212 -0.54 13.47 -12.14
CA TRP A 212 -1.42 14.37 -11.41
C TRP A 212 -1.65 15.66 -12.19
N PHE A 213 -2.91 15.95 -12.51
CA PHE A 213 -3.27 17.17 -13.21
C PHE A 213 -3.09 18.40 -12.31
N ARG A 214 -2.15 19.28 -12.69
CA ARG A 214 -1.98 20.61 -12.06
C ARG A 214 -2.81 21.63 -12.82
N ARG A 215 -3.44 22.61 -12.18
CA ARG A 215 -4.16 23.70 -12.88
C ARG A 215 -3.21 24.62 -13.67
N ASP A 216 -2.03 24.87 -13.11
CA ASP A 216 -0.95 25.63 -13.75
C ASP A 216 -0.33 24.84 -14.91
N ALA A 217 -0.27 25.46 -16.10
CA ALA A 217 0.25 24.82 -17.31
C ALA A 217 1.76 24.58 -17.28
N ALA A 218 2.53 25.48 -16.66
CA ALA A 218 3.98 25.32 -16.54
C ALA A 218 4.33 24.17 -15.59
N ARG A 219 3.60 24.02 -14.48
CA ARG A 219 3.75 22.87 -13.56
C ARG A 219 3.38 21.54 -14.22
N ARG A 220 2.35 21.50 -15.08
CA ARG A 220 2.04 20.30 -15.89
C ARG A 220 3.18 19.97 -16.85
N ALA A 221 3.66 20.95 -17.61
CA ALA A 221 4.76 20.75 -18.57
C ALA A 221 6.06 20.30 -17.87
N ALA A 222 6.36 20.82 -16.69
CA ALA A 222 7.51 20.41 -15.90
C ALA A 222 7.41 18.94 -15.45
N ALA A 223 6.24 18.51 -14.95
CA ALA A 223 6.02 17.13 -14.55
C ALA A 223 6.14 16.16 -15.73
N GLU A 224 5.54 16.51 -16.88
CA GLU A 224 5.65 15.74 -18.11
C GLU A 224 7.09 15.62 -18.61
N THR A 225 7.85 16.72 -18.56
CA THR A 225 9.27 16.74 -18.94
C THR A 225 10.10 15.83 -18.04
N ALA A 226 9.84 15.85 -16.73
CA ALA A 226 10.55 15.00 -15.77
C ALA A 226 10.27 13.51 -16.04
N VAL A 227 9.02 13.12 -16.27
CA VAL A 227 8.66 11.73 -16.55
C VAL A 227 9.20 11.28 -17.91
N ARG A 228 9.15 12.15 -18.94
CA ARG A 228 9.76 11.89 -20.25
C ARG A 228 11.26 11.64 -20.14
N ALA A 229 11.97 12.39 -19.31
CA ALA A 229 13.39 12.19 -19.07
C ALA A 229 13.65 10.80 -18.48
N LEU A 230 12.91 10.41 -17.42
CA LEU A 230 13.03 9.08 -16.81
C LEU A 230 12.77 7.93 -17.80
N ILE A 231 11.74 8.07 -18.65
CA ILE A 231 11.43 7.08 -19.69
C ILE A 231 12.59 6.98 -20.69
N THR A 232 13.12 8.12 -21.12
CA THR A 232 14.21 8.18 -22.11
C THR A 232 15.51 7.62 -21.52
N ASP A 233 15.82 7.95 -20.27
CA ASP A 233 17.01 7.47 -19.55
C ASP A 233 16.98 5.96 -19.33
N ALA A 234 15.78 5.39 -19.14
CA ALA A 234 15.59 3.94 -19.12
C ALA A 234 15.75 3.29 -20.51
N GLY A 235 15.81 4.07 -21.60
CA GLY A 235 15.85 3.56 -22.97
C GLY A 235 14.47 3.33 -23.59
N GLY A 236 13.42 3.84 -22.96
CA GLY A 236 12.06 3.88 -23.49
C GLY A 236 11.78 5.11 -24.36
N GLN A 237 10.53 5.24 -24.80
CA GLN A 237 10.06 6.37 -25.60
C GLN A 237 8.61 6.73 -25.27
N VAL A 238 8.29 8.02 -25.29
CA VAL A 238 6.92 8.50 -25.18
C VAL A 238 6.27 8.53 -26.56
N ILE A 239 5.12 7.88 -26.70
CA ILE A 239 4.37 7.76 -27.96
C ILE A 239 3.42 8.93 -28.12
N THR A 240 2.65 9.22 -27.08
CA THR A 240 1.71 10.33 -27.06
C THR A 240 1.48 10.81 -25.64
N GLN A 241 0.84 11.97 -25.52
CA GLN A 241 0.45 12.58 -24.26
C GLN A 241 -0.90 13.27 -24.43
N ALA A 242 -1.66 13.33 -23.35
CA ALA A 242 -2.97 13.97 -23.33
C ALA A 242 -3.11 14.80 -22.06
N ALA A 243 -3.58 16.03 -22.19
CA ALA A 243 -4.02 16.87 -21.08
C ALA A 243 -5.41 17.42 -21.39
N ILE A 244 -6.44 16.94 -20.69
CA ILE A 244 -7.84 17.36 -20.88
C ILE A 244 -8.26 18.16 -19.66
N THR A 245 -8.18 19.48 -19.77
CA THR A 245 -8.40 20.40 -18.65
C THR A 245 -9.82 20.33 -18.08
N GLY A 246 -10.83 20.07 -18.91
CA GLY A 246 -12.24 20.01 -18.49
C GLY A 246 -12.56 18.88 -17.52
N ILE A 247 -11.75 17.83 -17.47
CA ILE A 247 -11.90 16.69 -16.55
C ILE A 247 -10.67 16.47 -15.67
N GLY A 248 -9.72 17.41 -15.69
CA GLY A 248 -8.49 17.29 -14.90
C GLY A 248 -7.66 16.04 -15.23
N TYR A 249 -7.61 15.65 -16.51
CA TYR A 249 -6.86 14.47 -16.95
C TYR A 249 -5.50 14.87 -17.52
N HIS A 250 -4.43 14.18 -17.13
CA HIS A 250 -3.09 14.33 -17.70
C HIS A 250 -2.41 12.96 -17.73
N ALA A 251 -2.02 12.48 -18.90
CA ALA A 251 -1.37 11.17 -19.04
C ALA A 251 -0.39 11.12 -20.20
N MET A 252 0.48 10.12 -20.18
CA MET A 252 1.46 9.80 -21.21
C MET A 252 1.33 8.33 -21.59
N LEU A 253 1.32 8.03 -22.88
CA LEU A 253 1.47 6.67 -23.39
C LEU A 253 2.93 6.47 -23.77
N ALA A 254 3.57 5.44 -23.23
CA ALA A 254 5.00 5.20 -23.44
C ALA A 254 5.30 3.73 -23.70
N ASP A 255 6.37 3.49 -24.46
CA ASP A 255 7.07 2.21 -24.45
C ASP A 255 8.21 2.32 -23.45
N VAL A 256 8.27 1.38 -22.50
CA VAL A 256 9.38 1.28 -21.56
C VAL A 256 10.02 -0.11 -21.67
N PRO A 257 11.33 -0.25 -21.43
CA PRO A 257 11.98 -1.54 -21.54
C PRO A 257 11.37 -2.58 -20.60
N SER A 258 11.28 -3.82 -21.08
CA SER A 258 10.73 -4.96 -20.33
C SER A 258 11.72 -5.65 -19.41
N ARG A 259 12.93 -5.09 -19.22
CA ARG A 259 14.05 -5.67 -18.47
C ARG A 259 14.74 -4.66 -17.57
#